data_AF-A0A166HTC5-F1
#
_entry.id   AF-A0A166HTC5-F1
#
_cell.length_a   1.000
_cell.length_b   1.000
_cell.length_c   1.000
_cell.angle_alpha   90.00
_cell.angle_beta   90.00
_cell.angle_gamma   90.00
#
_symmetry.space_group_name_H-M   'P 1'
#
loop_
_entity.id
_entity.type
_entity.pdbx_description
1 polymer ?
#
loop_
_entity_poly.entity_id
_entity_poly.type
_entity_poly.pdbx_seq_one_letter_code
_entity_poly.pdbx_strand_id
1 'polypeptide(L)'
;MGVPEITVETYHQIWVNYVFGLCAIVVTFYDWADTLPYEISHIWFGRRNAATYLYIATRYVGLVTYGVSAYPLLAGGISLPMCTALRDFHLYASLVIQALTAAVFVLRIYALYINRKLVIGLVSFCVAVFVLAVFIIALGKHEEIVYARALPGCNPLETHAESTHFAVVWSCVSAFDLVVVALTARKGWTAYYHSLSRLWYVFMRDGFVYFTVIFVANTGNILTFVLAPPVLKGVTGVLTTALEATLVSRLILNLRVYDFERRSELEQAATADGTELRVVVHTTTATHSDSHTHGKRQHDSTHTTDDGHSTFLGMEIEEVESDWERRHPGRSGKVRGSPGVYV
;
A
#
# COMPACT_ATOMS: atom_id res chain seq x y z
N MET A 1 -47.55 20.25 -12.03
CA MET A 1 -46.12 20.12 -12.34
C MET A 1 -45.96 18.83 -13.12
N GLY A 2 -45.61 18.90 -14.40
CA GLY A 2 -45.47 17.70 -15.24
C GLY A 2 -44.36 16.82 -14.71
N VAL A 3 -44.60 15.50 -14.68
CA VAL A 3 -43.54 14.51 -14.47
C VAL A 3 -42.51 14.78 -15.57
N PRO A 4 -41.23 15.08 -15.26
CA PRO A 4 -40.23 15.33 -16.29
C PRO A 4 -40.16 14.09 -17.19
N GLU A 5 -40.34 14.28 -18.50
CA GLU A 5 -40.18 13.20 -19.47
C GLU A 5 -38.76 12.66 -19.35
N ILE A 6 -38.66 11.38 -18.99
CA ILE A 6 -37.39 10.67 -18.91
C ILE A 6 -36.93 10.48 -20.34
N THR A 7 -35.91 11.22 -20.76
CA THR A 7 -35.32 11.03 -22.09
C THR A 7 -34.64 9.66 -22.16
N VAL A 8 -34.66 9.04 -23.34
CA VAL A 8 -33.93 7.78 -23.60
C VAL A 8 -32.45 7.91 -23.23
N GLU A 9 -31.87 9.10 -23.43
CA GLU A 9 -30.49 9.41 -23.07
C GLU A 9 -30.24 9.32 -21.55
N THR A 10 -31.14 9.85 -20.72
CA THR A 10 -31.04 9.76 -19.26
C THR A 10 -31.10 8.30 -18.78
N TYR A 11 -31.92 7.48 -19.43
CA TYR A 11 -32.01 6.05 -19.15
C TYR A 11 -30.68 5.33 -19.45
N HIS A 12 -30.05 5.61 -20.59
CA HIS A 12 -28.74 5.06 -20.92
C HIS A 12 -27.66 5.49 -19.92
N GLN A 13 -27.66 6.75 -19.49
CA GLN A 13 -26.69 7.25 -18.51
C GLN A 13 -26.83 6.53 -17.15
N ILE A 14 -28.06 6.29 -16.70
CA ILE A 14 -28.31 5.57 -15.44
C ILE A 14 -27.89 4.09 -15.54
N TRP A 15 -28.10 3.45 -16.69
CA TRP A 15 -27.58 2.11 -16.93
C TRP A 15 -26.05 2.05 -16.85
N VAL A 16 -25.35 3.04 -17.38
CA VAL A 16 -23.90 3.12 -17.27
C VAL A 16 -23.48 3.19 -15.80
N ASN A 17 -24.12 4.04 -15.00
CA ASN A 17 -23.88 4.11 -13.55
C ASN A 17 -24.12 2.77 -12.84
N TYR A 18 -25.22 2.10 -13.19
CA TYR A 18 -25.54 0.78 -12.65
C TYR A 18 -24.46 -0.26 -12.97
N VAL A 19 -23.98 -0.29 -14.22
CA VAL A 19 -22.93 -1.22 -14.65
C VAL A 19 -21.62 -0.97 -13.90
N PHE A 20 -21.19 0.28 -13.77
CA PHE A 20 -19.98 0.61 -13.01
C PHE A 20 -20.09 0.21 -11.53
N GLY A 21 -21.24 0.47 -10.90
CA GLY A 21 -21.51 0.05 -9.54
C GLY A 21 -21.50 -1.48 -9.37
N LEU A 22 -22.12 -2.20 -10.30
CA LEU A 22 -22.13 -3.67 -10.29
C LEU A 22 -20.72 -4.23 -10.50
N CYS A 23 -19.95 -3.70 -11.46
CA CYS A 23 -18.57 -4.09 -11.68
C CYS A 23 -17.71 -3.88 -10.43
N ALA A 24 -17.86 -2.75 -9.74
CA ALA A 24 -17.14 -2.46 -8.50
C ALA A 24 -17.39 -3.54 -7.44
N ILE A 25 -18.67 -3.88 -7.21
CA ILE A 25 -19.07 -4.94 -6.26
C ILE A 25 -18.49 -6.29 -6.68
N VAL A 26 -18.72 -6.70 -7.93
CA VAL A 26 -18.28 -8.00 -8.44
C VAL A 26 -16.76 -8.13 -8.30
N VAL A 27 -15.99 -7.13 -8.72
CA VAL A 27 -14.52 -7.17 -8.63
C VAL A 27 -14.06 -7.29 -7.19
N THR A 28 -14.59 -6.49 -6.26
CA THR A 28 -14.17 -6.53 -4.85
C THR A 28 -14.47 -7.87 -4.18
N PHE A 29 -15.69 -8.41 -4.36
CA PHE A 29 -16.08 -9.67 -3.71
C PHE A 29 -15.50 -10.91 -4.40
N TYR A 30 -15.41 -10.91 -5.73
CA TYR A 30 -14.76 -11.98 -6.48
C TYR A 30 -13.29 -12.09 -6.09
N ASP A 31 -12.59 -10.95 -6.05
CA ASP A 31 -11.19 -10.90 -5.63
C ASP A 31 -11.00 -11.41 -4.20
N TRP A 32 -11.90 -11.04 -3.29
CA TRP A 32 -11.88 -11.56 -1.92
C TRP A 32 -12.05 -13.07 -1.84
N ALA A 33 -13.02 -13.62 -2.56
CA ALA A 33 -13.20 -15.07 -2.60
C ALA A 33 -11.98 -15.80 -3.18
N ASP A 34 -11.40 -15.28 -4.27
CA ASP A 34 -10.22 -15.84 -4.95
C ASP A 34 -8.98 -15.86 -4.05
N THR A 35 -8.77 -14.78 -3.29
CA THR A 35 -7.55 -14.61 -2.46
C THR A 35 -7.69 -15.11 -1.03
N LEU A 36 -8.89 -15.53 -0.60
CA LEU A 36 -9.18 -15.96 0.76
C LEU A 36 -8.24 -17.08 1.28
N PRO A 37 -7.90 -18.13 0.51
CA PRO A 37 -6.98 -19.17 0.99
C PRO A 37 -5.60 -18.61 1.35
N TYR A 38 -5.06 -17.73 0.49
CA TYR A 38 -3.78 -17.07 0.71
C TYR A 38 -3.84 -16.07 1.87
N GLU A 39 -4.97 -15.38 2.05
CA GLU A 39 -5.18 -14.48 3.17
C GLU A 39 -5.12 -15.25 4.50
N ILE A 40 -5.83 -16.38 4.60
CA ILE A 40 -5.83 -17.23 5.79
C ILE A 40 -4.40 -17.65 6.16
N SER A 41 -3.64 -18.20 5.21
CA SER A 41 -2.29 -18.70 5.51
C SER A 41 -1.28 -17.58 5.79
N HIS A 42 -1.31 -16.47 5.05
CA HIS A 42 -0.23 -15.46 5.10
C HIS A 42 -0.52 -14.21 5.93
N ILE A 43 -1.80 -13.89 6.16
CA ILE A 43 -2.21 -12.71 6.94
C ILE A 43 -2.67 -13.14 8.34
N TRP A 44 -3.58 -14.11 8.42
CA TRP A 44 -4.16 -14.54 9.69
C TRP A 44 -3.18 -15.40 10.50
N PHE A 45 -2.53 -16.37 9.86
CA PHE A 45 -1.50 -17.22 10.49
C PHE A 45 -0.07 -16.72 10.27
N GLY A 46 0.12 -15.63 9.51
CA GLY A 46 1.43 -15.07 9.22
C GLY A 46 1.95 -14.08 10.26
N ARG A 47 3.14 -13.51 9.98
CA ARG A 47 3.77 -12.50 10.85
C ARG A 47 3.03 -11.18 10.82
N ARG A 48 2.71 -10.66 12.00
CA ARG A 48 2.08 -9.35 12.18
C ARG A 48 3.11 -8.23 12.08
N ASN A 49 2.90 -7.30 11.15
CA ASN A 49 3.66 -6.06 11.03
C ASN A 49 2.74 -4.94 10.48
N ALA A 50 3.28 -3.75 10.25
CA ALA A 50 2.52 -2.60 9.73
C ALA A 50 1.75 -2.92 8.42
N ALA A 51 2.35 -3.67 7.49
CA ALA A 51 1.69 -4.07 6.26
C ALA A 51 0.52 -5.04 6.49
N THR A 52 0.54 -5.87 7.54
CA THR A 52 -0.61 -6.72 7.92
C THR A 52 -1.81 -5.86 8.29
N TYR A 53 -1.60 -4.84 9.14
CA TYR A 53 -2.70 -3.98 9.59
C TYR A 53 -3.23 -3.10 8.46
N LEU A 54 -2.34 -2.59 7.60
CA LEU A 54 -2.75 -1.85 6.40
C LEU A 54 -3.54 -2.73 5.42
N TYR A 55 -3.15 -3.98 5.23
CA TYR A 55 -3.91 -4.95 4.43
C TYR A 55 -5.31 -5.13 5.00
N ILE A 56 -5.43 -5.48 6.29
CA ILE A 56 -6.73 -5.73 6.93
C ILE A 56 -7.61 -4.48 6.84
N ALA A 57 -7.05 -3.30 7.15
CA ALA A 57 -7.80 -2.05 7.06
C ALA A 57 -8.31 -1.81 5.62
N THR A 58 -7.42 -1.87 4.62
CA THR A 58 -7.79 -1.60 3.22
C THR A 58 -8.83 -2.60 2.71
N ARG A 59 -8.60 -3.89 2.98
CA ARG A 59 -9.44 -4.99 2.50
C ARG A 59 -10.85 -4.93 3.07
N TYR A 60 -10.97 -4.83 4.39
CA TYR A 60 -12.26 -4.92 5.05
C TYR A 60 -13.04 -3.59 4.99
N VAL A 61 -12.35 -2.44 4.96
CA VAL A 61 -13.02 -1.17 4.63
C VAL A 61 -13.59 -1.24 3.22
N GLY A 62 -12.84 -1.74 2.24
CA GLY A 62 -13.35 -1.97 0.88
C GLY A 62 -14.59 -2.88 0.86
N LEU A 63 -14.51 -4.06 1.47
CA LEU A 63 -15.63 -5.01 1.50
C LEU A 63 -16.90 -4.42 2.14
N VAL A 64 -16.76 -3.71 3.27
CA VAL A 64 -17.89 -3.05 3.93
C VAL A 64 -18.45 -1.96 3.04
N THR A 65 -17.59 -1.15 2.41
CA THR A 65 -17.99 -0.06 1.53
C THR A 65 -18.85 -0.57 0.39
N TYR A 66 -18.35 -1.57 -0.36
CA TYR A 66 -19.07 -2.10 -1.52
C TYR A 66 -20.24 -3.01 -1.15
N GLY A 67 -20.21 -3.65 0.02
CA GLY A 67 -21.37 -4.34 0.57
C GLY A 67 -22.53 -3.38 0.87
N VAL A 68 -22.26 -2.23 1.47
CA VAL A 68 -23.26 -1.18 1.71
C VAL A 68 -23.69 -0.52 0.38
N SER A 69 -22.75 -0.26 -0.54
CA SER A 69 -23.07 0.30 -1.87
C SER A 69 -23.90 -0.64 -2.75
N ALA A 70 -23.98 -1.95 -2.45
CA ALA A 70 -24.89 -2.86 -3.13
C ALA A 70 -26.37 -2.58 -2.82
N TYR A 71 -26.67 -2.03 -1.65
CA TYR A 71 -28.04 -1.72 -1.25
C TYR A 71 -28.75 -0.72 -2.20
N PRO A 72 -28.20 0.47 -2.50
CA PRO A 72 -28.82 1.40 -3.43
C PRO A 72 -28.89 0.91 -4.88
N LEU A 73 -28.12 -0.12 -5.25
CA LEU A 73 -28.17 -0.74 -6.58
C LEU A 73 -29.28 -1.79 -6.67
N LEU A 74 -29.52 -2.55 -5.61
CA LEU A 74 -30.44 -3.70 -5.64
C LEU A 74 -31.83 -3.39 -5.07
N ALA A 75 -31.96 -2.39 -4.21
CA ALA A 75 -33.22 -2.05 -3.55
C ALA A 75 -34.02 -0.98 -4.31
N GLY A 76 -35.34 -1.20 -4.42
CA GLY A 76 -36.30 -0.20 -4.90
C GLY A 76 -36.95 0.58 -3.76
N GLY A 77 -37.47 1.78 -4.06
CA GLY A 77 -38.28 2.55 -3.09
C GLY A 77 -37.49 3.21 -1.95
N ILE A 78 -36.23 3.55 -2.18
CA ILE A 78 -35.35 4.15 -1.17
C ILE A 78 -35.77 5.59 -0.88
N SER A 79 -35.81 5.96 0.40
CA SER A 79 -36.15 7.32 0.82
C SER A 79 -35.00 8.30 0.51
N LEU A 80 -35.33 9.57 0.25
CA LEU A 80 -34.33 10.60 -0.05
C LEU A 80 -33.26 10.76 1.06
N PRO A 81 -33.63 10.80 2.37
CA PRO A 81 -32.62 10.87 3.43
C PRO A 81 -31.66 9.68 3.45
N MET A 82 -32.16 8.49 3.10
CA MET A 82 -31.33 7.29 3.01
C MET A 82 -30.36 7.36 1.83
N CYS A 83 -30.79 7.87 0.67
CA CYS A 83 -29.88 8.10 -0.46
C CYS A 83 -28.74 9.08 -0.10
N THR A 84 -29.06 10.16 0.60
CA THR A 84 -28.04 11.10 1.09
C THR A 84 -27.08 10.43 2.07
N ALA A 85 -27.59 9.69 3.06
CA ALA A 85 -26.74 8.98 4.02
C ALA A 85 -25.83 7.93 3.35
N LEU A 86 -26.31 7.20 2.35
CA LEU A 86 -25.53 6.22 1.60
C LEU A 86 -24.45 6.89 0.74
N ARG A 87 -24.76 8.03 0.12
CA ARG A 87 -23.79 8.85 -0.63
C ARG A 87 -22.68 9.34 0.31
N ASP A 88 -23.05 9.93 1.43
CA ASP A 88 -22.08 10.46 2.40
C ASP A 88 -21.20 9.35 2.95
N PHE A 89 -21.79 8.20 3.29
CA PHE A 89 -21.04 7.01 3.67
C PHE A 89 -20.01 6.61 2.61
N HIS A 90 -20.42 6.52 1.34
CA HIS A 90 -19.50 6.15 0.26
C HIS A 90 -18.39 7.19 0.07
N LEU A 91 -18.70 8.48 0.19
CA LEU A 91 -17.73 9.57 0.10
C LEU A 91 -16.66 9.46 1.21
N TYR A 92 -17.08 9.34 2.47
CA TYR A 92 -16.15 9.20 3.60
C TYR A 92 -15.35 7.90 3.53
N ALA A 93 -15.99 6.79 3.14
CA ALA A 93 -15.31 5.52 2.96
C ALA A 93 -14.25 5.59 1.86
N SER A 94 -14.53 6.28 0.76
CA SER A 94 -13.56 6.51 -0.32
C SER A 94 -12.34 7.31 0.15
N LEU A 95 -12.54 8.34 0.99
CA LEU A 95 -11.42 9.07 1.60
C LEU A 95 -10.55 8.18 2.47
N VAL A 96 -11.16 7.27 3.24
CA VAL A 96 -10.44 6.31 4.08
C VAL A 96 -9.64 5.33 3.22
N ILE A 97 -10.24 4.78 2.16
CA ILE A 97 -9.56 3.89 1.21
C ILE A 97 -8.37 4.60 0.55
N GLN A 98 -8.53 5.88 0.18
CA GLN A 98 -7.45 6.67 -0.38
C GLN A 98 -6.30 6.93 0.60
N ALA A 99 -6.63 7.26 1.86
CA ALA A 99 -5.61 7.44 2.89
C ALA A 99 -4.82 6.14 3.16
N LEU A 100 -5.52 5.00 3.20
CA LEU A 100 -4.90 3.69 3.37
C LEU A 100 -4.01 3.31 2.16
N THR A 101 -4.49 3.56 0.94
CA THR A 101 -3.74 3.36 -0.30
C THR A 101 -2.45 4.19 -0.31
N ALA A 102 -2.57 5.48 0.02
CA ALA A 102 -1.42 6.38 0.13
C ALA A 102 -0.41 5.91 1.19
N ALA A 103 -0.88 5.42 2.35
CA ALA A 103 -0.01 4.87 3.37
C ALA A 103 0.79 3.65 2.88
N VAL A 104 0.16 2.74 2.13
CA VAL A 104 0.83 1.58 1.52
C VAL A 104 1.87 2.02 0.49
N PHE A 105 1.56 3.03 -0.33
CA PHE A 105 2.49 3.56 -1.33
C PHE A 105 3.70 4.20 -0.67
N VAL A 106 3.48 5.02 0.38
CA VAL A 106 4.55 5.63 1.17
C VAL A 106 5.44 4.57 1.82
N LEU A 107 4.85 3.54 2.44
CA LEU A 107 5.60 2.44 3.04
C LEU A 107 6.49 1.74 2.01
N ARG A 108 5.97 1.53 0.80
CA ARG A 108 6.76 0.93 -0.29
C ARG A 108 7.89 1.84 -0.75
N ILE A 109 7.63 3.14 -0.96
CA ILE A 109 8.68 4.09 -1.36
C ILE A 109 9.77 4.19 -0.29
N TYR A 110 9.39 4.16 1.00
CA TYR A 110 10.34 4.09 2.11
C TYR A 110 11.26 2.87 1.98
N ALA A 111 10.68 1.68 1.72
CA ALA A 111 11.45 0.45 1.54
C ALA A 111 12.38 0.48 0.30
N LEU A 112 12.00 1.17 -0.78
CA LEU A 112 12.79 1.24 -2.01
C LEU A 112 13.93 2.27 -1.98
N TYR A 113 13.73 3.39 -1.29
CA TYR A 113 14.66 4.51 -1.33
C TYR A 113 15.42 4.73 -0.03
N ILE A 114 14.93 4.22 1.11
CA ILE A 114 15.53 4.37 2.45
C ILE A 114 15.89 5.85 2.73
N ASN A 115 15.08 6.77 2.20
CA ASN A 115 15.31 8.21 2.28
C ASN A 115 14.20 8.87 3.09
N ARG A 116 14.55 9.26 4.33
CA ARG A 116 13.60 9.88 5.27
C ARG A 116 13.02 11.20 4.76
N LYS A 117 13.82 12.03 4.08
CA LYS A 117 13.37 13.35 3.58
C LYS A 117 12.30 13.20 2.49
N LEU A 118 12.50 12.23 1.57
CA LEU A 118 11.52 11.92 0.53
C LEU A 118 10.20 11.46 1.13
N VAL A 119 10.25 10.56 2.11
CA VAL A 119 9.06 10.03 2.78
C VAL A 119 8.32 11.11 3.55
N ILE A 120 9.04 11.99 4.28
CA ILE A 120 8.42 13.13 4.96
C ILE A 120 7.70 14.04 3.95
N GLY A 121 8.32 14.31 2.79
CA GLY A 121 7.69 15.10 1.72
C GLY A 121 6.43 14.45 1.12
N LEU A 122 6.42 13.12 0.97
CA LEU A 122 5.24 12.40 0.51
C LEU A 122 4.12 12.40 1.56
N VAL A 123 4.46 12.17 2.83
CA VAL A 123 3.48 12.20 3.93
C VAL A 123 2.89 13.59 4.09
N SER A 124 3.72 14.65 4.03
CA SER A 124 3.22 16.02 4.14
C SER A 124 2.31 16.39 2.97
N PHE A 125 2.61 15.94 1.76
CA PHE A 125 1.72 16.07 0.60
C PHE A 125 0.38 15.37 0.86
N CYS A 126 0.38 14.11 1.29
CA CYS A 126 -0.84 13.37 1.59
C CYS A 126 -1.70 14.05 2.66
N VAL A 127 -1.08 14.53 3.73
CA VAL A 127 -1.79 15.27 4.80
C VAL A 127 -2.40 16.56 4.26
N ALA A 128 -1.66 17.32 3.44
CA ALA A 128 -2.19 18.54 2.83
C ALA A 128 -3.40 18.26 1.93
N VAL A 129 -3.34 17.21 1.10
CA VAL A 129 -4.47 16.80 0.24
C VAL A 129 -5.65 16.33 1.07
N PHE A 130 -5.42 15.56 2.14
CA PHE A 130 -6.49 15.11 3.02
C PHE A 130 -7.19 16.28 3.72
N VAL A 131 -6.41 17.23 4.26
CA VAL A 131 -6.95 18.45 4.87
C VAL A 131 -7.75 19.26 3.86
N LEU A 132 -7.24 19.41 2.63
CA LEU A 132 -7.96 20.09 1.55
C LEU A 132 -9.29 19.39 1.23
N ALA A 133 -9.29 18.06 1.11
CA ALA A 133 -10.49 17.28 0.85
C ALA A 133 -11.55 17.46 1.94
N VAL A 134 -11.14 17.35 3.22
CA VAL A 134 -12.02 17.56 4.36
C VAL A 134 -12.54 19.00 4.40
N PHE A 135 -11.69 19.98 4.12
CA PHE A 135 -12.10 21.39 4.06
C PHE A 135 -13.18 21.62 3.00
N ILE A 136 -12.99 21.08 1.79
CA ILE A 136 -13.95 21.19 0.69
C ILE A 136 -15.29 20.52 1.05
N ILE A 137 -15.26 19.35 1.68
CA ILE A 137 -16.47 18.57 2.04
C ILE A 137 -17.21 19.16 3.25
N ALA A 138 -16.49 19.73 4.23
CA ALA A 138 -17.09 20.20 5.48
C ALA A 138 -17.53 21.66 5.42
N LEU A 139 -16.83 22.49 4.63
CA LEU A 139 -17.02 23.95 4.61
C LEU A 139 -17.46 24.48 3.24
N GLY A 140 -17.57 23.59 2.24
CA GLY A 140 -18.15 23.92 0.94
C GLY A 140 -19.61 24.35 1.08
N LYS A 141 -20.00 25.39 0.33
CA LYS A 141 -21.42 25.67 0.11
C LYS A 141 -21.95 24.65 -0.90
N HIS A 142 -22.47 23.55 -0.39
CA HIS A 142 -23.06 22.51 -1.23
C HIS A 142 -24.48 22.89 -1.62
N GLU A 143 -24.77 22.85 -2.92
CA GLU A 143 -26.15 22.99 -3.41
C GLU A 143 -26.99 21.76 -3.03
N GLU A 144 -28.31 21.94 -2.90
CA GLU A 144 -29.20 20.80 -2.63
C GLU A 144 -29.12 19.78 -3.77
N ILE A 145 -28.70 18.56 -3.44
CA ILE A 145 -28.55 17.49 -4.40
C ILE A 145 -29.92 16.98 -4.84
N VAL A 146 -30.18 17.05 -6.14
CA VAL A 146 -31.38 16.49 -6.75
C VAL A 146 -31.10 15.05 -7.17
N TYR A 147 -32.04 14.15 -6.86
CA TYR A 147 -31.94 12.74 -7.26
C TYR A 147 -32.96 12.43 -8.35
N ALA A 148 -32.52 11.75 -9.40
CA ALA A 148 -33.40 11.25 -10.46
C ALA A 148 -34.23 10.07 -9.92
N ARG A 149 -35.50 10.31 -9.57
CA ARG A 149 -36.46 9.26 -9.08
C ARG A 149 -37.18 8.50 -10.19
N ALA A 150 -36.88 8.84 -11.43
CA ALA A 150 -37.38 8.19 -12.63
C ALA A 150 -37.09 6.69 -12.68
N LEU A 151 -36.05 6.25 -11.97
CA LEU A 151 -35.48 4.90 -12.02
C LEU A 151 -35.17 4.39 -10.61
N PRO A 152 -35.16 3.05 -10.40
CA PRO A 152 -34.77 2.46 -9.14
C PRO A 152 -33.34 2.87 -8.72
N GLY A 153 -33.13 2.98 -7.40
CA GLY A 153 -31.84 3.32 -6.80
C GLY A 153 -31.62 4.80 -6.49
N CYS A 154 -30.40 5.13 -6.08
CA CYS A 154 -29.98 6.49 -5.74
C CYS A 154 -29.08 7.06 -6.85
N ASN A 155 -29.66 7.89 -7.73
CA ASN A 155 -28.94 8.49 -8.86
C ASN A 155 -28.82 10.02 -8.62
N PRO A 156 -27.73 10.50 -8.00
CA PRO A 156 -27.53 11.93 -7.78
C PRO A 156 -27.25 12.65 -9.10
N LEU A 157 -27.83 13.83 -9.28
CA LEU A 157 -27.39 14.76 -10.32
C LEU A 157 -26.35 15.70 -9.70
N GLU A 158 -25.10 15.52 -10.11
CA GLU A 158 -24.01 16.35 -9.60
C GLU A 158 -23.98 17.69 -10.35
N THR A 159 -23.90 18.78 -9.57
CA THR A 159 -23.82 20.13 -10.13
C THR A 159 -22.40 20.41 -10.63
N HIS A 160 -22.26 21.41 -11.50
CA HIS A 160 -20.94 21.78 -12.03
C HIS A 160 -19.97 22.22 -10.93
N ALA A 161 -20.45 22.98 -9.94
CA ALA A 161 -19.62 23.45 -8.82
C ALA A 161 -19.08 22.29 -7.97
N GLU A 162 -19.95 21.36 -7.56
CA GLU A 162 -19.58 20.16 -6.80
C GLU A 162 -18.59 19.29 -7.56
N SER A 163 -18.84 19.11 -8.85
CA SER A 163 -17.97 18.30 -9.70
C SER A 163 -16.58 18.92 -9.88
N THR A 164 -16.47 20.24 -9.94
CA THR A 164 -15.17 20.93 -9.97
C THR A 164 -14.42 20.74 -8.65
N HIS A 165 -15.10 20.83 -7.52
CA HIS A 165 -14.49 20.59 -6.20
C HIS A 165 -13.91 19.17 -6.10
N PHE A 166 -14.68 18.15 -6.49
CA PHE A 166 -14.18 16.78 -6.53
C PHE A 166 -13.03 16.63 -7.53
N ALA A 167 -13.14 17.17 -8.75
CA ALA A 167 -12.07 17.10 -9.74
C ALA A 167 -10.73 17.64 -9.21
N VAL A 168 -10.75 18.73 -8.43
CA VAL A 168 -9.54 19.29 -7.80
C VAL A 168 -8.93 18.29 -6.81
N VAL A 169 -9.74 17.73 -5.90
CA VAL A 169 -9.26 16.75 -4.91
C VAL A 169 -8.67 15.51 -5.60
N TRP A 170 -9.40 14.94 -6.55
CA TRP A 170 -8.95 13.76 -7.30
C TRP A 170 -7.71 14.05 -8.16
N SER A 171 -7.55 15.27 -8.68
CA SER A 171 -6.33 15.69 -9.38
C SER A 171 -5.12 15.70 -8.46
N CYS A 172 -5.27 16.16 -7.21
CA CYS A 172 -4.19 16.10 -6.23
C CYS A 172 -3.81 14.65 -5.87
N VAL A 173 -4.80 13.76 -5.73
CA VAL A 173 -4.56 12.32 -5.52
C VAL A 173 -3.84 11.70 -6.71
N SER A 174 -4.31 11.97 -7.93
CA SER A 174 -3.67 11.48 -9.16
C SER A 174 -2.24 12.00 -9.34
N ALA A 175 -1.95 13.23 -8.91
CA ALA A 175 -0.59 13.76 -8.90
C ALA A 175 0.33 12.98 -7.94
N PHE A 176 -0.17 12.58 -6.77
CA PHE A 176 0.57 11.70 -5.85
C PHE A 176 0.84 10.34 -6.49
N ASP A 177 -0.16 9.72 -7.10
CA ASP A 177 -0.01 8.43 -7.79
C ASP A 177 1.05 8.51 -8.88
N LEU A 178 1.04 9.58 -9.69
CA LEU A 178 2.02 9.81 -10.74
C LEU A 178 3.45 9.89 -10.18
N VAL A 179 3.64 10.61 -9.06
CA VAL A 179 4.94 10.69 -8.38
C VAL A 179 5.38 9.30 -7.90
N VAL A 180 4.49 8.52 -7.30
CA VAL A 180 4.81 7.16 -6.83
C VAL A 180 5.14 6.23 -8.00
N VAL A 181 4.37 6.28 -9.08
CA VAL A 181 4.60 5.53 -10.34
C VAL A 181 5.97 5.90 -10.90
N ALA A 182 6.29 7.19 -11.02
CA ALA A 182 7.55 7.68 -11.57
C ALA A 182 8.75 7.27 -10.70
N LEU A 183 8.64 7.39 -9.37
CA LEU A 183 9.69 6.96 -8.44
C LEU A 183 9.90 5.44 -8.49
N THR A 184 8.82 4.67 -8.57
CA THR A 184 8.90 3.20 -8.68
C THR A 184 9.54 2.80 -10.01
N ALA A 185 9.13 3.41 -11.12
CA ALA A 185 9.69 3.18 -12.45
C ALA A 185 11.19 3.51 -12.50
N ARG A 186 11.59 4.67 -11.96
CA ARG A 186 13.00 5.08 -11.92
C ARG A 186 13.87 4.10 -11.16
N LYS A 187 13.38 3.60 -10.00
CA LYS A 187 14.10 2.60 -9.22
C LYS A 187 14.17 1.28 -9.97
N GLY A 188 13.06 0.83 -10.55
CA GLY A 188 12.99 -0.38 -11.37
C GLY A 188 13.95 -0.35 -12.56
N TRP A 189 14.02 0.78 -13.27
CA TRP A 189 14.92 0.97 -14.39
C TRP A 189 16.40 0.95 -13.96
N THR A 190 16.71 1.62 -12.85
CA THR A 190 18.09 1.65 -12.32
C THR A 190 18.53 0.24 -11.89
N ALA A 191 17.63 -0.52 -11.25
CA ALA A 191 17.88 -1.90 -10.84
C ALA A 191 18.05 -2.82 -12.05
N TYR A 192 17.23 -2.67 -13.10
CA TYR A 192 17.37 -3.42 -14.35
C TYR A 192 18.73 -3.18 -15.03
N TYR A 193 19.20 -1.93 -15.04
CA TYR A 193 20.45 -1.58 -15.69
C TYR A 193 21.69 -2.02 -14.89
N HIS A 194 21.64 -1.97 -13.55
CA HIS A 194 22.79 -2.27 -12.69
C HIS A 194 22.77 -3.67 -12.05
N SER A 195 21.67 -4.42 -12.13
CA SER A 195 21.54 -5.75 -11.50
C SER A 195 20.86 -6.77 -12.42
N LEU A 196 21.50 -7.92 -12.59
CA LEU A 196 20.99 -9.10 -13.32
C LEU A 196 19.99 -9.94 -12.51
N SER A 197 19.51 -9.46 -11.36
CA SER A 197 18.50 -10.20 -10.59
C SER A 197 17.14 -10.12 -11.30
N ARG A 198 16.82 -11.15 -12.11
CA ARG A 198 15.49 -11.38 -12.72
C ARG A 198 14.35 -11.23 -11.69
N LEU A 199 14.65 -11.54 -10.44
CA LEU A 199 13.76 -11.52 -9.30
C LEU A 199 13.33 -10.10 -8.88
N TRP A 200 14.30 -9.18 -8.72
CA TRP A 200 14.01 -7.76 -8.44
C TRP A 200 13.23 -7.10 -9.58
N TYR A 201 13.48 -7.53 -10.82
CA TYR A 201 12.78 -7.04 -11.99
C TYR A 201 11.30 -7.46 -12.00
N VAL A 202 10.99 -8.74 -11.76
CA VAL A 202 9.59 -9.24 -11.71
C VAL A 202 8.82 -8.56 -10.58
N PHE A 203 9.43 -8.41 -9.42
CA PHE A 203 8.85 -7.71 -8.27
C PHE A 203 8.50 -6.24 -8.56
N MET A 204 9.41 -5.53 -9.24
CA MET A 204 9.20 -4.14 -9.64
C MET A 204 8.15 -4.03 -10.74
N ARG A 205 8.15 -4.97 -11.70
CA ARG A 205 7.19 -5.02 -12.80
C ARG A 205 5.78 -5.20 -12.28
N ASP A 206 5.53 -6.20 -11.44
CA ASP A 206 4.19 -6.47 -10.93
C ASP A 206 3.70 -5.31 -10.07
N GLY A 207 4.58 -4.76 -9.21
CA GLY A 207 4.28 -3.57 -8.43
C GLY A 207 3.92 -2.32 -9.23
N PHE A 208 4.66 -2.08 -10.30
CA PHE A 208 4.47 -0.93 -11.19
C PHE A 208 3.15 -1.01 -11.97
N VAL A 209 2.73 -2.20 -12.39
CA VAL A 209 1.45 -2.41 -13.07
C VAL A 209 0.28 -1.97 -12.19
N TYR A 210 0.28 -2.36 -10.91
CA TYR A 210 -0.77 -1.93 -9.96
C TYR A 210 -0.91 -0.41 -9.88
N PHE A 211 0.22 0.30 -9.69
CA PHE A 211 0.22 1.75 -9.59
C PHE A 211 -0.22 2.44 -10.90
N THR A 212 0.17 1.87 -12.04
CA THR A 212 -0.21 2.41 -13.35
C THR A 212 -1.71 2.27 -13.59
N VAL A 213 -2.29 1.11 -13.25
CA VAL A 213 -3.74 0.88 -13.39
C VAL A 213 -4.52 1.84 -12.49
N ILE A 214 -4.09 2.04 -11.25
CA ILE A 214 -4.71 2.99 -10.32
C ILE A 214 -4.62 4.42 -10.86
N PHE A 215 -3.45 4.85 -11.33
CA PHE A 215 -3.27 6.18 -11.93
C PHE A 215 -4.18 6.41 -13.14
N VAL A 216 -4.30 5.41 -14.04
CA VAL A 216 -5.17 5.50 -15.21
C VAL A 216 -6.65 5.55 -14.78
N ALA A 217 -7.05 4.74 -13.81
CA ALA A 217 -8.41 4.77 -13.26
C ALA A 217 -8.76 6.11 -12.60
N ASN A 218 -7.81 6.70 -11.86
CA ASN A 218 -7.96 8.04 -11.27
C ASN A 218 -8.04 9.13 -12.33
N THR A 219 -7.21 9.04 -13.37
CA THR A 219 -7.27 9.96 -14.52
C THR A 219 -8.62 9.88 -15.23
N GLY A 220 -9.11 8.66 -15.48
CA GLY A 220 -10.45 8.43 -16.03
C GLY A 220 -11.53 9.07 -15.17
N ASN A 221 -11.44 8.92 -13.85
CA ASN A 221 -12.38 9.53 -12.91
C ASN A 221 -12.41 11.06 -13.00
N ILE A 222 -11.24 11.70 -13.03
CA ILE A 222 -11.13 13.16 -13.22
C ILE A 222 -11.78 13.59 -14.53
N LEU A 223 -11.53 12.86 -15.62
CA LEU A 223 -12.14 13.16 -16.92
C LEU A 223 -13.67 13.10 -16.85
N THR A 224 -14.25 12.17 -16.09
CA THR A 224 -15.72 12.13 -15.92
C THR A 224 -16.25 13.35 -15.18
N PHE A 225 -15.58 13.83 -14.13
CA PHE A 225 -16.01 15.05 -13.43
C PHE A 225 -16.02 16.28 -14.35
N VAL A 226 -14.99 16.41 -15.20
CA VAL A 226 -14.83 17.57 -16.07
C VAL A 226 -15.73 17.50 -17.31
N LEU A 227 -15.74 16.36 -18.00
CA LEU A 227 -16.32 16.25 -19.35
C LEU A 227 -17.68 15.57 -19.39
N ALA A 228 -18.04 14.75 -18.39
CA ALA A 228 -19.27 13.95 -18.48
C ALA A 228 -20.54 14.78 -18.22
N PRO A 229 -21.69 14.36 -18.78
CA PRO A 229 -23.01 14.90 -18.43
C PRO A 229 -23.29 14.78 -16.92
N PRO A 230 -24.17 15.62 -16.33
CA PRO A 230 -24.42 15.66 -14.88
C PRO A 230 -24.69 14.32 -14.19
N VAL A 231 -25.37 13.39 -14.88
CA VAL A 231 -25.69 12.05 -14.36
C VAL A 231 -24.47 11.11 -14.32
N LEU A 232 -23.47 11.37 -15.16
CA LEU A 232 -22.27 10.53 -15.31
C LEU A 232 -21.03 11.13 -14.64
N LYS A 233 -21.14 12.31 -14.01
CA LYS A 233 -20.01 12.93 -13.34
C LYS A 233 -19.58 12.08 -12.15
N GLY A 234 -18.31 11.65 -12.15
CA GLY A 234 -17.77 10.79 -11.10
C GLY A 234 -18.22 9.33 -11.16
N VAL A 235 -18.92 8.90 -12.22
CA VAL A 235 -19.50 7.55 -12.34
C VAL A 235 -18.44 6.44 -12.21
N THR A 236 -17.25 6.69 -12.74
CA THR A 236 -16.13 5.76 -12.68
C THR A 236 -15.50 5.72 -11.30
N GLY A 237 -15.73 6.72 -10.44
CA GLY A 237 -15.11 6.83 -9.12
C GLY A 237 -15.40 5.63 -8.22
N VAL A 238 -16.63 5.12 -8.27
CA VAL A 238 -17.04 3.92 -7.53
C VAL A 238 -16.16 2.72 -7.90
N LEU A 239 -15.93 2.52 -9.21
CA LEU A 239 -15.06 1.45 -9.72
C LEU A 239 -13.58 1.74 -9.42
N THR A 240 -13.13 2.98 -9.57
CA THR A 240 -11.75 3.38 -9.30
C THR A 240 -11.36 3.08 -7.86
N THR A 241 -12.18 3.47 -6.88
CA THR A 241 -11.93 3.18 -5.47
C THR A 241 -12.02 1.67 -5.16
N ALA A 242 -12.81 0.91 -5.92
CA ALA A 242 -12.92 -0.53 -5.75
C ALA A 242 -11.64 -1.22 -6.21
N LEU A 243 -11.13 -0.76 -7.35
CA LEU A 243 -9.84 -1.17 -7.91
C LEU A 243 -8.71 -0.79 -6.96
N GLU A 244 -8.69 0.41 -6.38
CA GLU A 244 -7.68 0.80 -5.40
C GLU A 244 -7.63 -0.17 -4.22
N ALA A 245 -8.76 -0.39 -3.54
CA ALA A 245 -8.81 -1.30 -2.40
C ALA A 245 -8.39 -2.73 -2.78
N THR A 246 -8.82 -3.19 -3.96
CA THR A 246 -8.53 -4.54 -4.49
C THR A 246 -7.05 -4.71 -4.86
N LEU A 247 -6.51 -3.79 -5.66
CA LEU A 247 -5.14 -3.84 -6.19
C LEU A 247 -4.11 -3.61 -5.09
N VAL A 248 -4.39 -2.74 -4.12
CA VAL A 248 -3.54 -2.54 -2.94
C VAL A 248 -3.52 -3.78 -2.06
N SER A 249 -4.68 -4.43 -1.86
CA SER A 249 -4.77 -5.68 -1.11
C SER A 249 -3.98 -6.79 -1.81
N ARG A 250 -4.18 -6.99 -3.13
CA ARG A 250 -3.40 -7.94 -3.94
C ARG A 250 -1.91 -7.66 -3.88
N LEU A 251 -1.51 -6.40 -3.97
CA LEU A 251 -0.12 -6.02 -3.88
C LEU A 251 0.49 -6.50 -2.56
N ILE A 252 -0.12 -6.18 -1.42
CA ILE A 252 0.43 -6.59 -0.12
C ILE A 252 0.42 -8.11 0.02
N LEU A 253 -0.64 -8.78 -0.43
CA LEU A 253 -0.76 -10.23 -0.32
C LEU A 253 0.30 -10.95 -1.17
N ASN A 254 0.49 -10.54 -2.42
CA ASN A 254 1.53 -11.09 -3.31
C ASN A 254 2.92 -10.92 -2.70
N LEU A 255 3.20 -9.77 -2.06
CA LEU A 255 4.46 -9.55 -1.34
C LEU A 255 4.65 -10.52 -0.17
N ARG A 256 3.56 -10.94 0.49
CA ARG A 256 3.62 -11.88 1.62
C ARG A 256 3.85 -13.31 1.18
N VAL A 257 3.13 -13.75 0.16
CA VAL A 257 3.32 -15.08 -0.45
C VAL A 257 4.78 -15.20 -0.89
N TYR A 258 5.27 -14.18 -1.58
CA TYR A 258 6.64 -14.15 -2.07
C TYR A 258 7.70 -14.13 -0.95
N ASP A 259 7.54 -13.31 0.11
CA ASP A 259 8.47 -13.32 1.25
C ASP A 259 8.50 -14.67 1.97
N PHE A 260 7.35 -15.36 2.04
CA PHE A 260 7.25 -16.70 2.62
C PHE A 260 7.97 -17.75 1.77
N GLU A 261 7.68 -17.81 0.46
CA GLU A 261 8.32 -18.73 -0.48
C GLU A 261 9.84 -18.57 -0.44
N ARG A 262 10.35 -17.33 -0.50
CA ARG A 262 11.79 -17.06 -0.47
C ARG A 262 12.44 -17.53 0.83
N ARG A 263 11.79 -17.36 1.98
CA ARG A 263 12.32 -17.86 3.26
C ARG A 263 12.39 -19.37 3.26
N SER A 264 11.36 -20.04 2.74
CA SER A 264 11.34 -21.50 2.67
C SER A 264 12.46 -22.05 1.78
N GLU A 265 12.75 -21.39 0.65
CA GLU A 265 13.87 -21.76 -0.22
C GLU A 265 15.23 -21.58 0.48
N LEU A 266 15.41 -20.48 1.22
CA LEU A 266 16.63 -20.21 1.98
C LEU A 266 16.82 -21.21 3.14
N GLU A 267 15.74 -21.57 3.83
CA GLU A 267 15.76 -22.59 4.89
C GLU A 267 16.09 -23.99 4.34
N GLN A 268 15.55 -24.33 3.16
CA GLN A 268 15.88 -25.58 2.45
C GLN A 268 17.34 -25.60 1.98
N ALA A 269 17.85 -24.48 1.47
CA ALA A 269 19.25 -24.37 1.07
C ALA A 269 20.20 -24.50 2.28
N ALA A 270 19.89 -23.84 3.40
CA ALA A 270 20.69 -23.93 4.62
C ALA A 270 20.70 -25.34 5.23
N THR A 271 19.55 -26.03 5.22
CA THR A 271 19.46 -27.41 5.70
C THR A 271 20.16 -28.40 4.78
N ALA A 272 20.18 -28.15 3.46
CA ALA A 272 20.91 -28.97 2.49
C ALA A 272 22.44 -28.84 2.62
N ASP A 273 22.94 -27.66 3.02
CA ASP A 273 24.37 -27.37 3.12
C ASP A 273 24.96 -27.67 4.53
N GLY A 274 24.16 -28.23 5.44
CA GLY A 274 24.60 -28.60 6.80
C GLY A 274 24.97 -27.42 7.70
N THR A 275 24.78 -26.18 7.24
CA THR A 275 25.05 -24.96 8.00
C THR A 275 23.82 -24.60 8.83
N GLU A 276 23.96 -24.67 10.16
CA GLU A 276 22.93 -24.22 11.09
C GLU A 276 22.78 -22.68 10.97
N LEU A 277 21.76 -22.21 10.25
CA LEU A 277 21.54 -20.78 10.04
C LEU A 277 21.06 -20.12 11.34
N ARG A 278 22.01 -19.67 12.18
CA ARG A 278 21.71 -18.93 13.39
C ARG A 278 21.56 -17.45 13.05
N VAL A 279 20.33 -16.96 12.95
CA VAL A 279 20.06 -15.51 12.84
C VAL A 279 20.47 -14.85 14.16
N VAL A 280 21.71 -14.39 14.24
CA VAL A 280 22.22 -13.60 15.38
C VAL A 280 21.84 -12.14 15.14
N VAL A 281 20.88 -11.66 15.90
CA VAL A 281 20.58 -10.23 15.98
C VAL A 281 21.69 -9.59 16.81
N HIS A 282 22.69 -8.99 16.16
CA HIS A 282 23.67 -8.16 16.86
C HIS A 282 23.00 -6.86 17.31
N THR A 283 22.59 -6.81 18.57
CA THR A 283 22.45 -5.54 19.29
C THR A 283 23.85 -5.04 19.61
N THR A 284 24.42 -4.21 18.75
CA THR A 284 25.63 -3.46 19.07
C THR A 284 25.26 -2.34 20.05
N THR A 285 25.41 -2.61 21.34
CA THR A 285 25.57 -1.56 22.35
C THR A 285 26.97 -1.01 22.17
N ALA A 286 27.10 0.14 21.51
CA ALA A 286 28.37 0.86 21.43
C ALA A 286 28.72 1.39 22.83
N THR A 287 29.58 0.69 23.57
CA THR A 287 30.30 1.27 24.71
C THR A 287 31.47 2.06 24.15
N HIS A 288 31.38 3.39 24.22
CA HIS A 288 32.48 4.29 23.92
C HIS A 288 33.63 4.02 24.91
N SER A 289 34.70 3.38 24.45
CA SER A 289 35.93 3.24 25.23
C SER A 289 36.78 4.49 25.00
N ASP A 290 36.66 5.47 25.91
CA ASP A 290 37.51 6.65 25.93
C ASP A 290 38.97 6.27 26.22
N SER A 291 39.81 6.30 25.19
CA SER A 291 41.26 6.39 25.34
C SER A 291 41.69 7.83 25.13
N HIS A 292 41.73 8.63 26.20
CA HIS A 292 42.44 9.91 26.19
C HIS A 292 43.38 10.06 27.39
N THR A 293 44.66 9.97 27.06
CA THR A 293 45.82 10.33 27.86
C THR A 293 45.81 11.81 28.28
N HIS A 294 46.21 12.02 29.54
CA HIS A 294 46.59 13.25 30.23
C HIS A 294 46.80 14.56 29.42
N GLY A 295 46.06 15.60 29.80
CA GLY A 295 46.39 17.01 29.57
C GLY A 295 45.59 17.93 30.48
N LYS A 296 46.27 18.65 31.39
CA LYS A 296 45.73 19.55 32.42
C LYS A 296 44.94 20.76 31.86
N ARG A 297 43.77 21.09 32.44
CA ARG A 297 43.39 22.42 33.00
C ARG A 297 41.89 22.51 33.40
N GLN A 298 41.64 22.55 34.70
CA GLN A 298 40.79 23.49 35.49
C GLN A 298 39.68 24.31 34.77
N HIS A 299 38.39 24.02 35.01
CA HIS A 299 37.44 24.87 35.78
C HIS A 299 36.03 24.22 35.91
N ASP A 300 35.39 24.52 37.05
CA ASP A 300 34.06 24.27 37.61
C ASP A 300 32.78 23.91 36.79
N SER A 301 31.96 23.15 37.54
CA SER A 301 30.50 23.23 37.78
C SER A 301 29.47 22.60 36.81
N THR A 302 28.94 21.46 37.31
CA THR A 302 27.51 21.08 37.52
C THR A 302 26.53 20.82 36.35
N HIS A 303 26.03 19.56 36.39
CA HIS A 303 24.62 19.11 36.32
C HIS A 303 23.93 18.70 34.99
N THR A 304 23.44 17.44 35.02
CA THR A 304 22.22 16.82 34.41
C THR A 304 22.18 16.58 32.89
N THR A 305 22.28 15.30 32.43
CA THR A 305 21.18 14.34 32.05
C THR A 305 20.24 14.94 31.00
N ASP A 306 20.00 14.36 29.82
CA ASP A 306 19.63 12.98 29.49
C ASP A 306 19.58 12.92 27.94
N ASP A 307 20.26 12.00 27.26
CA ASP A 307 20.21 11.91 25.79
C ASP A 307 20.03 10.47 25.29
N GLY A 308 18.96 10.31 24.50
CA GLY A 308 18.35 9.04 24.12
C GLY A 308 19.16 8.20 23.13
N HIS A 309 19.17 6.90 23.39
CA HIS A 309 19.70 5.87 22.50
C HIS A 309 18.92 5.78 21.18
N SER A 310 19.60 5.95 20.05
CA SER A 310 19.10 5.54 18.72
C SER A 310 19.87 4.31 18.23
N THR A 311 19.17 3.19 18.01
CA THR A 311 19.75 1.94 17.48
C THR A 311 19.71 1.97 15.95
N PHE A 312 20.85 1.71 15.30
CA PHE A 312 20.98 1.60 13.84
C PHE A 312 21.05 0.12 13.46
N LEU A 313 20.22 -0.32 12.50
CA LEU A 313 20.19 -1.69 11.99
C LEU A 313 20.99 -1.76 10.68
N GLY A 314 22.20 -2.31 10.75
CA GLY A 314 22.97 -2.78 9.59
C GLY A 314 22.82 -4.29 9.46
N MET A 315 22.73 -4.79 8.23
CA MET A 315 22.59 -6.22 7.93
C MET A 315 23.78 -6.63 7.07
N GLU A 316 24.69 -7.42 7.63
CA GLU A 316 25.83 -7.99 6.90
C GLU A 316 25.86 -9.50 7.20
N ILE A 317 26.15 -10.30 6.17
CA ILE A 317 26.13 -11.76 6.20
C ILE A 317 27.59 -12.21 6.38
N GLU A 318 27.91 -12.86 7.49
CA GLU A 318 29.23 -13.46 7.73
C GLU A 318 29.06 -14.98 7.82
N GLU A 319 29.76 -15.73 6.96
CA GLU A 319 29.88 -17.19 7.01
C GLU A 319 30.87 -17.56 8.12
N VAL A 320 30.42 -18.31 9.13
CA VAL A 320 31.30 -18.86 10.17
C VAL A 320 31.43 -20.36 9.95
N GLU A 321 32.61 -20.77 9.49
CA GLU A 321 33.03 -22.17 9.37
C GLU A 321 33.19 -22.78 10.78
N SER A 322 32.55 -23.92 11.03
CA SER A 322 32.50 -24.53 12.36
C SER A 322 33.84 -25.19 12.73
N ASP A 323 34.61 -24.53 13.60
CA ASP A 323 35.88 -25.02 14.15
C ASP A 323 35.66 -26.10 15.22
N TRP A 324 35.47 -27.35 14.80
CA TRP A 324 35.25 -28.50 15.70
C TRP A 324 36.52 -29.28 16.09
N GLU A 325 37.72 -28.89 15.65
CA GLU A 325 38.94 -29.70 15.88
C GLU A 325 39.96 -29.18 16.91
N ARG A 326 39.71 -28.08 17.63
CA ARG A 326 40.72 -27.47 18.53
C ARG A 326 40.61 -27.76 20.03
N ARG A 327 40.05 -28.90 20.46
CA ARG A 327 39.98 -29.24 21.90
C ARG A 327 40.40 -30.67 22.28
N HIS A 328 41.59 -31.12 21.90
CA HIS A 328 42.33 -32.12 22.71
C HIS A 328 43.86 -31.96 22.57
N PRO A 329 44.59 -31.50 23.60
CA PRO A 329 46.05 -31.50 23.57
C PRO A 329 46.59 -32.82 24.13
N GLY A 330 47.33 -33.57 23.31
CA GLY A 330 48.42 -34.43 23.77
C GLY A 330 48.26 -35.95 23.61
N ARG A 331 48.94 -36.52 22.59
CA ARG A 331 50.00 -37.53 22.80
C ARG A 331 50.72 -37.88 21.49
N SER A 332 52.01 -37.57 21.49
CA SER A 332 53.14 -38.19 20.76
C SER A 332 52.87 -39.43 19.89
N GLY A 333 53.32 -39.38 18.63
CA GLY A 333 53.62 -40.57 17.83
C GLY A 333 54.16 -40.25 16.44
N LYS A 334 55.48 -40.09 16.31
CA LYS A 334 56.21 -40.15 15.02
C LYS A 334 55.98 -41.50 14.34
N VAL A 335 55.57 -41.52 13.06
CA VAL A 335 56.07 -42.49 12.05
C VAL A 335 56.05 -41.84 10.64
N ARG A 336 57.16 -42.02 9.91
CA ARG A 336 57.45 -41.63 8.52
C ARG A 336 56.63 -42.42 7.47
N GLY A 337 56.40 -41.82 6.29
CA GLY A 337 56.46 -42.56 5.00
C GLY A 337 55.40 -42.23 3.93
N SER A 338 55.68 -41.22 3.10
CA SER A 338 55.60 -41.12 1.60
C SER A 338 55.00 -42.30 0.74
N PRO A 339 54.71 -42.11 -0.58
CA PRO A 339 53.58 -41.42 -1.23
C PRO A 339 52.89 -42.25 -2.35
N GLY A 340 51.85 -41.70 -3.01
CA GLY A 340 51.24 -42.20 -4.28
C GLY A 340 49.78 -42.63 -4.10
N VAL A 341 48.83 -42.42 -5.03
CA VAL A 341 48.91 -42.42 -6.50
C VAL A 341 47.68 -41.66 -7.05
N TYR A 342 47.90 -40.84 -8.09
CA TYR A 342 46.88 -40.39 -9.05
C TYR A 342 46.65 -41.49 -10.10
N VAL A 343 45.40 -41.84 -10.38
CA VAL A 343 44.79 -41.82 -11.73
C VAL A 343 43.32 -41.48 -11.56
#